data_AF-A0A4P8XMW3-F1
#
_entry.id   AF-A0A4P8XMW3-F1
#
_cell.length_a   1.000
_cell.length_b   1.000
_cell.length_c   1.000
_cell.angle_alpha   90.00
_cell.angle_beta   90.00
_cell.angle_gamma   90.00
#
_symmetry.space_group_name_H-M   'P 1'
#
loop_
_entity.id
_entity.type
_entity.pdbx_description
1 polymer ?
#
loop_
_entity_poly.entity_id
_entity_poly.type
_entity_poly.pdbx_seq_one_letter_code
_entity_poly.pdbx_strand_id
1 'polypeptide(L)'
;MKGIKYIICFFVFCFAMVIVAESQIFRLDQFHSPYRYTSLYLQYGQDEKEMVQDILRAADRNNVKVFTYIKTPTGNYDSIKLYGTPNYQQHLKFELSIYDKHYKSLFVGDIHFSFHSLEEIQGFKDVHDFYIIGGKDEADQFKSELINTYAGNFPREGYQNRDAQFTVFAIWGLVAGIVLLLTYYDVLRQRKENLIRISMGERVSTILIKNIVSDTLVFALMFSIIFIGLNRLTSITHQFTESLLCIAVLLFLNGSVYLSLRTTHIKQAFSNTSSNTRRLLTLNYVFKAFTVIVTIAIISSNLVMIHDSYQLYKQKPFFEKHAQFSYIYIQYRPYVDQNGTAHAMFEESELLQS
;
A
#
# COMPACT_ATOMS: atom_id res chain seq x y z
N MET A 1 13.68 -7.98 -29.94
CA MET A 1 13.53 -8.22 -28.47
C MET A 1 13.36 -6.96 -27.66
N LYS A 2 13.96 -5.82 -28.03
CA LYS A 2 13.67 -4.54 -27.34
C LYS A 2 12.16 -4.26 -27.24
N GLY A 3 11.39 -4.51 -28.30
CA GLY A 3 9.92 -4.45 -28.26
C GLY A 3 9.29 -5.35 -27.19
N ILE A 4 9.69 -6.63 -27.12
CA ILE A 4 9.19 -7.57 -26.09
C ILE A 4 9.59 -7.10 -24.68
N LYS A 5 10.83 -6.64 -24.50
CA LYS A 5 11.29 -6.03 -23.24
C LYS A 5 10.39 -4.87 -22.85
N TYR A 6 10.12 -3.94 -23.77
CA TYR A 6 9.27 -2.78 -23.51
C TYR A 6 7.83 -3.17 -23.18
N ILE A 7 7.26 -4.18 -23.85
CA ILE A 7 5.92 -4.70 -23.53
C ILE A 7 5.89 -5.27 -22.12
N ILE A 8 6.86 -6.10 -21.74
CA ILE A 8 6.93 -6.66 -20.38
C ILE A 8 7.10 -5.54 -19.34
N CYS A 9 8.03 -4.60 -19.57
CA CYS A 9 8.24 -3.46 -18.69
C CYS A 9 6.99 -2.58 -18.55
N PHE A 10 6.21 -2.40 -19.63
CA PHE A 10 4.96 -1.65 -19.58
C PHE A 10 3.96 -2.27 -18.61
N PHE A 11 3.74 -3.59 -18.69
CA PHE A 11 2.85 -4.28 -17.76
C PHE A 11 3.38 -4.25 -16.33
N VAL A 12 4.68 -4.48 -16.13
CA VAL A 12 5.30 -4.43 -14.81
C VAL A 12 5.17 -3.04 -14.18
N PHE A 13 5.40 -1.97 -14.95
CA PHE A 13 5.21 -0.59 -14.47
C PHE A 13 3.75 -0.28 -14.16
N CYS A 14 2.82 -0.79 -14.99
CA CYS A 14 1.39 -0.62 -14.76
C CYS A 14 0.95 -1.27 -13.44
N PHE A 15 1.31 -2.54 -13.23
CA PHE A 15 1.02 -3.26 -11.99
C PHE A 15 1.66 -2.58 -10.78
N ALA A 16 2.92 -2.17 -10.87
CA ALA A 16 3.59 -1.47 -9.79
C ALA A 16 2.86 -0.19 -9.40
N MET A 17 2.48 0.63 -10.39
CA MET A 17 1.76 1.88 -10.14
C MET A 17 0.36 1.66 -9.58
N VAL A 18 -0.35 0.61 -10.03
CA VAL A 18 -1.64 0.22 -9.48
C VAL A 18 -1.51 -0.15 -7.99
N ILE A 19 -0.53 -0.98 -7.64
CA ILE A 19 -0.33 -1.40 -6.24
C ILE A 19 0.04 -0.20 -5.36
N VAL A 20 0.91 0.70 -5.84
CA VAL A 20 1.25 1.95 -5.13
C VAL A 20 0.01 2.82 -4.92
N ALA A 21 -0.84 2.92 -5.94
CA ALA A 21 -2.09 3.67 -5.87
C ALA A 21 -3.07 3.09 -4.84
N GLU A 22 -3.23 1.77 -4.82
CA GLU A 22 -4.11 1.08 -3.85
C GLU A 22 -3.53 1.11 -2.43
N SER A 23 -2.20 1.04 -2.27
CA SER A 23 -1.55 1.20 -0.97
C SER A 23 -1.89 2.53 -0.30
N GLN A 24 -2.11 3.59 -1.09
CA GLN A 24 -2.56 4.87 -0.55
C GLN A 24 -3.96 4.78 0.07
N ILE A 25 -4.87 4.02 -0.52
CA ILE A 25 -6.23 3.82 0.00
C ILE A 25 -6.18 3.07 1.34
N PHE A 26 -5.38 2.01 1.43
CA PHE A 26 -5.16 1.30 2.71
C PHE A 26 -4.59 2.22 3.78
N ARG A 27 -3.66 3.11 3.42
CA ARG A 27 -3.13 4.08 4.37
C ARG A 27 -4.17 5.12 4.80
N LEU A 28 -5.03 5.54 3.88
CA LEU A 28 -6.14 6.44 4.19
C LEU A 28 -7.17 5.77 5.10
N ASP A 29 -7.40 4.46 4.97
CA ASP A 29 -8.25 3.70 5.89
C ASP A 29 -7.64 3.64 7.31
N GLN A 30 -6.32 3.50 7.40
CA GLN A 30 -5.56 3.44 8.66
C GLN A 30 -5.02 4.80 9.15
N PHE A 31 -5.58 5.92 8.69
CA PHE A 31 -5.07 7.27 8.98
C PHE A 31 -4.98 7.61 10.48
N HIS A 32 -5.82 6.97 11.30
CA HIS A 32 -5.94 7.20 12.73
C HIS A 32 -4.87 6.45 13.55
N SER A 33 -4.26 5.40 12.98
CA SER A 33 -3.31 4.52 13.66
C SER A 33 -2.11 5.20 14.36
N PRO A 34 -1.52 6.30 13.84
CA PRO A 34 -0.33 6.89 14.45
C PRO A 34 -0.64 7.70 15.70
N TYR A 35 -1.90 8.10 15.92
CA TYR A 35 -2.28 8.99 17.00
C TYR A 35 -2.54 8.21 18.30
N ARG A 36 -2.26 8.85 19.43
CA ARG A 36 -2.70 8.33 20.72
C ARG A 36 -4.22 8.32 20.72
N TYR A 37 -4.82 7.29 21.30
CA TYR A 37 -6.28 7.21 21.38
C TYR A 37 -6.73 6.88 22.79
N THR A 38 -7.91 7.39 23.14
CA THR A 38 -8.58 7.17 24.41
C THR A 38 -10.05 6.89 24.16
N SER A 39 -10.65 6.02 24.98
CA SER A 39 -12.10 5.85 24.98
C SER A 39 -12.74 6.80 26.00
N LEU A 40 -13.93 7.32 25.65
CA LEU A 40 -14.78 8.10 26.53
C LEU A 40 -16.22 7.60 26.33
N TYR A 41 -16.84 7.13 27.42
CA TYR A 41 -18.21 6.64 27.41
C TYR A 41 -19.09 7.54 28.28
N LEU A 42 -20.24 7.93 27.72
CA LEU A 42 -21.31 8.57 28.48
C LEU A 42 -21.84 7.62 29.54
N GLN A 43 -21.98 8.13 30.77
CA GLN A 43 -22.65 7.43 31.84
C GLN A 43 -24.16 7.70 31.80
N TYR A 44 -24.94 6.81 32.42
CA TYR A 44 -26.40 6.91 32.40
C TYR A 44 -26.88 8.24 33.00
N GLY A 45 -27.63 9.02 32.21
CA GLY A 45 -28.21 10.31 32.62
C GLY A 45 -27.39 11.55 32.31
N GLN A 46 -26.22 11.42 31.65
CA GLN A 46 -25.42 12.56 31.17
C GLN A 46 -25.83 12.99 29.75
N ASP A 47 -25.69 14.28 29.45
CA ASP A 47 -25.99 14.84 28.12
C ASP A 47 -24.78 14.75 27.18
N GLU A 48 -25.04 14.36 25.93
CA GLU A 48 -24.04 14.28 24.86
C GLU A 48 -23.43 15.65 24.56
N LYS A 49 -24.24 16.72 24.63
CA LYS A 49 -23.76 18.08 24.37
C LYS A 49 -22.81 18.58 25.46
N GLU A 50 -23.05 18.19 26.70
CA GLU A 50 -22.18 18.50 27.83
C GLU A 50 -20.83 17.82 27.67
N MET A 51 -20.82 16.55 27.25
CA MET A 51 -19.60 15.81 26.93
C MET A 51 -18.77 16.48 25.83
N VAL A 52 -19.41 16.94 24.74
CA VAL A 52 -18.69 17.66 23.69
C VAL A 52 -18.05 18.95 24.24
N GLN A 53 -18.79 19.73 25.03
CA GLN A 53 -18.28 20.97 25.60
C GLN A 53 -17.12 20.73 26.57
N ASP A 54 -17.20 19.69 27.40
CA ASP A 54 -16.14 19.34 28.34
C ASP A 54 -14.89 18.83 27.63
N ILE A 55 -15.04 18.06 26.54
CA ILE A 55 -13.92 17.68 25.68
C ILE A 55 -13.26 18.92 25.06
N LEU A 56 -14.04 19.86 24.53
CA LEU A 56 -13.51 21.09 23.93
C LEU A 56 -12.75 21.93 24.97
N ARG A 57 -13.31 22.10 26.17
CA ARG A 57 -12.67 22.85 27.27
C ARG A 57 -11.38 22.17 27.74
N ALA A 58 -11.41 20.85 27.95
CA ALA A 58 -10.22 20.10 28.36
C ALA A 58 -9.14 20.13 27.27
N ALA A 59 -9.52 20.04 25.99
CA ALA A 59 -8.59 20.14 24.88
C ALA A 59 -7.91 21.51 24.82
N ASP A 60 -8.67 22.60 24.97
CA ASP A 60 -8.15 23.97 24.98
C ASP A 60 -7.23 24.24 26.19
N ARG A 61 -7.61 23.75 27.39
CA ARG A 61 -6.80 23.91 28.62
C ARG A 61 -5.46 23.20 28.56
N ASN A 62 -5.45 22.00 27.98
CA ASN A 62 -4.26 21.16 27.89
C ASN A 62 -3.50 21.37 26.56
N ASN A 63 -3.94 22.32 25.72
CA ASN A 63 -3.35 22.64 24.42
C ASN A 63 -3.18 21.41 23.50
N VAL A 64 -4.14 20.50 23.55
CA VAL A 64 -4.21 19.31 22.69
C VAL A 64 -5.32 19.47 21.67
N LYS A 65 -5.18 18.85 20.50
CA LYS A 65 -6.29 18.75 19.54
C LYS A 65 -6.84 17.34 19.58
N VAL A 66 -8.16 17.20 19.53
CA VAL A 66 -8.82 15.90 19.61
C VAL A 66 -9.70 15.74 18.39
N PHE A 67 -9.69 14.54 17.81
CA PHE A 67 -10.62 14.18 16.75
C PHE A 67 -11.17 12.77 16.96
N THR A 68 -12.34 12.52 16.40
CA THR A 68 -12.93 11.19 16.24
C THR A 68 -13.50 11.06 14.84
N TYR A 69 -13.90 9.86 14.45
CA TYR A 69 -14.50 9.63 13.15
C TYR A 69 -15.64 8.63 13.22
N ILE A 70 -16.60 8.81 12.30
CA ILE A 70 -17.66 7.86 12.04
C ILE A 70 -17.47 7.34 10.63
N LYS A 71 -17.32 6.02 10.49
CA LYS A 71 -17.21 5.34 9.20
C LYS A 71 -18.57 4.74 8.83
N THR A 72 -19.17 5.24 7.74
CA THR A 72 -20.45 4.74 7.24
C THR A 72 -20.26 4.12 5.85
N PRO A 73 -20.45 2.80 5.71
CA PRO A 73 -20.38 2.15 4.40
C PRO A 73 -21.58 2.60 3.57
N THR A 74 -21.32 3.24 2.43
CA THR A 74 -22.35 3.81 1.55
C THR A 74 -22.30 3.12 0.18
N GLY A 75 -22.76 1.87 0.13
CA GLY A 75 -22.80 1.07 -1.10
C GLY A 75 -21.41 0.81 -1.69
N ASN A 76 -20.95 1.71 -2.57
CA ASN A 76 -19.69 1.57 -3.31
C ASN A 76 -18.52 2.38 -2.71
N TYR A 77 -18.76 3.18 -1.67
CA TYR A 77 -17.72 3.98 -1.03
C TYR A 77 -17.91 4.03 0.49
N ASP A 78 -16.81 4.21 1.20
CA ASP A 78 -16.80 4.46 2.63
C ASP A 78 -16.81 5.97 2.88
N SER A 79 -17.85 6.46 3.58
CA SER A 79 -17.90 7.84 4.05
C SER A 79 -17.26 7.91 5.44
N ILE A 80 -16.14 8.62 5.54
CA ILE A 80 -15.44 8.88 6.80
C ILE A 80 -15.70 10.34 7.17
N LYS A 81 -16.56 10.53 8.16
CA LYS A 81 -16.83 11.86 8.72
C LYS A 81 -15.92 12.07 9.92
N LEU A 82 -15.06 13.07 9.82
CA LEU A 82 -14.14 13.46 10.89
C LEU A 82 -14.78 14.57 11.72
N TYR A 83 -14.69 14.44 13.04
CA TYR A 83 -15.19 15.41 14.00
C TYR A 83 -14.05 15.79 14.93
N GLY A 84 -13.78 17.08 15.14
CA GLY A 84 -12.66 17.46 16.01
C GLY A 84 -12.67 18.89 16.51
N THR A 85 -11.72 19.17 17.40
CA THR A 85 -11.47 20.47 18.03
C THR A 85 -10.99 21.49 16.99
N PRO A 86 -11.14 22.81 17.22
CA PRO A 86 -10.63 23.83 16.29
C PRO A 86 -9.19 23.56 15.79
N ASN A 87 -8.94 23.80 14.51
CA ASN A 87 -7.64 23.60 13.83
C ASN A 87 -7.11 22.15 13.73
N TYR A 88 -7.87 21.12 14.12
CA TYR A 88 -7.44 19.72 13.91
C TYR A 88 -7.24 19.38 12.42
N GLN A 89 -8.13 19.90 11.56
CA GLN A 89 -8.10 19.69 10.11
C GLN A 89 -6.79 20.17 9.46
N GLN A 90 -6.17 21.23 9.98
CA GLN A 90 -4.91 21.75 9.43
C GLN A 90 -3.77 20.76 9.67
N HIS A 91 -3.76 20.10 10.83
CA HIS A 91 -2.78 19.07 11.15
C HIS A 91 -2.95 17.86 10.22
N LEU A 92 -4.17 17.37 10.04
CA LEU A 92 -4.45 16.24 9.13
C LEU A 92 -4.12 16.58 7.66
N LYS A 93 -4.36 17.82 7.23
CA LYS A 93 -3.99 18.30 5.89
C LYS A 93 -2.48 18.42 5.70
N PHE A 94 -1.73 18.88 6.72
CA PHE A 94 -0.29 19.10 6.62
C PHE A 94 0.52 17.81 6.77
N GLU A 95 0.27 17.05 7.84
CA GLU A 95 1.04 15.84 8.18
C GLU A 95 0.64 14.63 7.33
N LEU A 96 -0.67 14.44 7.08
CA LEU A 96 -1.17 13.26 6.39
C LEU A 96 -1.63 13.54 4.95
N SER A 97 -1.64 14.81 4.52
CA SER A 97 -2.18 15.24 3.22
C SER A 97 -3.61 14.75 2.95
N ILE A 98 -4.43 14.71 4.00
CA ILE A 98 -5.84 14.32 3.90
C ILE A 98 -6.68 15.59 3.69
N TYR A 99 -7.31 15.67 2.53
CA TYR A 99 -8.23 16.74 2.14
C TYR A 99 -9.68 16.26 2.12
N ASP A 100 -10.60 17.22 2.23
CA ASP A 100 -12.04 17.02 2.05
C ASP A 100 -12.32 16.76 0.58
N LYS A 101 -12.29 15.48 0.20
CA LYS A 101 -12.49 15.05 -1.18
C LYS A 101 -12.84 13.57 -1.26
N HIS A 102 -13.20 13.17 -2.46
CA HIS A 102 -13.41 11.79 -2.83
C HIS A 102 -12.12 11.17 -3.37
N TYR A 103 -11.61 10.15 -2.68
CA TYR A 103 -10.47 9.35 -3.10
C TYR A 103 -10.98 8.14 -3.84
N LYS A 104 -10.71 8.10 -5.14
CA LYS A 104 -11.08 6.99 -5.99
C LYS A 104 -10.07 5.85 -5.90
N SER A 105 -10.54 4.62 -5.85
CA SER A 105 -9.79 3.35 -5.90
C SER A 105 -10.25 2.54 -7.13
N LEU A 106 -9.40 1.64 -7.63
CA LEU A 106 -9.78 0.69 -8.68
C LEU A 106 -10.34 -0.61 -8.11
N PHE A 107 -9.89 -1.04 -6.92
CA PHE A 107 -10.19 -2.37 -6.38
C PHE A 107 -10.77 -2.39 -4.97
N VAL A 108 -10.29 -1.52 -4.08
CA VAL A 108 -10.59 -1.58 -2.63
C VAL A 108 -11.90 -0.87 -2.28
N GLY A 109 -12.30 0.10 -3.10
CA GLY A 109 -13.47 0.95 -2.87
C GLY A 109 -13.09 2.40 -2.61
N ASP A 110 -14.00 3.30 -2.95
CA ASP A 110 -13.72 4.73 -2.85
C ASP A 110 -13.86 5.20 -1.38
N ILE A 111 -13.11 6.23 -0.99
CA ILE A 111 -13.19 6.81 0.35
C ILE A 111 -13.54 8.29 0.22
N HIS A 112 -14.57 8.73 0.93
CA HIS A 112 -14.91 10.15 1.03
C HIS A 112 -14.64 10.67 2.45
N PHE A 113 -13.72 11.63 2.56
CA PHE A 113 -13.47 12.35 3.81
C PHE A 113 -14.27 13.65 3.84
N SER A 114 -14.96 13.89 4.95
CA SER A 114 -15.56 15.20 5.28
C SER A 114 -15.14 15.67 6.66
N PHE A 115 -14.81 16.95 6.80
CA PHE A 115 -14.40 17.54 8.08
C PHE A 115 -15.53 18.33 8.72
N HIS A 116 -15.82 18.01 9.97
CA HIS A 116 -16.87 18.63 10.79
C HIS A 116 -16.31 19.12 12.12
N SER A 117 -17.01 20.08 12.74
CA SER A 117 -16.78 20.45 14.13
C SER A 117 -17.23 19.33 15.07
N LEU A 118 -16.55 19.15 16.21
CA LEU A 118 -16.99 18.19 17.23
C LEU A 118 -18.43 18.48 17.73
N GLU A 119 -18.87 19.74 17.68
CA GLU A 119 -20.23 20.16 18.04
C GLU A 119 -21.32 19.64 17.10
N GLU A 120 -20.97 19.24 15.89
CA GLU A 120 -21.92 18.74 14.88
C GLU A 120 -22.20 17.23 15.03
N ILE A 121 -21.54 16.55 15.97
CA ILE A 121 -21.69 15.10 16.14
C ILE A 121 -23.11 14.78 16.67
N GLN A 122 -23.79 13.84 16.02
CA GLN A 122 -25.13 13.40 16.40
C GLN A 122 -25.06 11.95 16.87
N GLY A 123 -25.11 11.73 18.18
CA GLY A 123 -25.03 10.41 18.79
C GLY A 123 -23.61 9.88 18.92
N PHE A 124 -23.25 9.41 20.12
CA PHE A 124 -21.95 8.77 20.38
C PHE A 124 -21.94 7.25 20.21
N LYS A 125 -23.06 6.66 19.74
CA LYS A 125 -23.23 5.20 19.67
C LYS A 125 -22.18 4.50 18.79
N ASP A 126 -21.76 5.15 17.72
CA ASP A 126 -20.78 4.60 16.77
C ASP A 126 -19.36 5.15 17.01
N VAL A 127 -19.18 5.99 18.04
CA VAL A 127 -17.91 6.61 18.40
C VAL A 127 -17.24 5.77 19.48
N HIS A 128 -16.13 5.14 19.13
CA HIS A 128 -15.42 4.22 20.03
C HIS A 128 -14.20 4.88 20.67
N ASP A 129 -13.44 5.62 19.86
CA ASP A 129 -12.15 6.17 20.26
C ASP A 129 -12.02 7.66 19.85
N PHE A 130 -11.35 8.41 20.72
CA PHE A 130 -10.94 9.79 20.51
C PHE A 130 -9.43 9.83 20.35
N TYR A 131 -8.98 10.38 19.24
CA TYR A 131 -7.58 10.48 18.85
C TYR A 131 -7.03 11.84 19.25
N ILE A 132 -5.88 11.83 19.91
CA ILE A 132 -5.26 13.01 20.51
C ILE A 132 -4.01 13.38 19.70
N ILE A 133 -3.95 14.65 19.31
CA ILE A 133 -2.82 15.30 18.66
C ILE A 133 -2.19 16.22 19.70
N GLY A 134 -1.06 15.80 20.26
CA GLY A 134 -0.33 16.50 21.31
C GLY A 134 0.82 15.65 21.84
N GLY A 135 1.58 16.20 22.78
CA GLY A 135 2.58 15.42 23.50
C GLY A 135 1.95 14.43 24.48
N LYS A 136 2.79 13.55 25.03
CA LYS A 136 2.35 12.48 25.93
C LYS A 136 1.76 13.03 27.23
N ASP A 137 2.47 13.96 27.85
CA ASP A 137 2.09 14.50 29.16
C ASP A 137 0.79 15.32 29.04
N GLU A 138 0.61 16.06 27.95
CA GLU A 138 -0.61 16.82 27.68
C GLU A 138 -1.82 15.91 27.39
N ALA A 139 -1.60 14.78 26.70
CA ALA A 139 -2.65 13.79 26.47
C ALA A 139 -3.11 13.11 27.76
N ASP A 140 -2.17 12.78 28.65
CA ASP A 140 -2.47 12.18 29.96
C ASP A 140 -3.18 13.18 30.88
N GLN A 141 -2.81 14.47 30.85
CA GLN A 141 -3.52 15.54 31.56
C GLN A 141 -4.95 15.75 31.03
N PHE A 142 -5.12 15.78 29.71
CA PHE A 142 -6.44 15.85 29.07
C PHE A 142 -7.37 14.73 29.56
N LYS A 143 -6.89 13.48 29.59
CA LYS A 143 -7.72 12.37 30.10
C LYS A 143 -7.96 12.46 31.60
N SER A 144 -6.97 12.91 32.38
CA SER A 144 -7.09 13.06 33.84
C SER A 144 -8.18 14.06 34.24
N GLU A 145 -8.39 15.12 33.46
CA GLU A 145 -9.47 16.09 33.70
C GLU A 145 -10.87 15.49 33.46
N LEU A 146 -10.97 14.55 32.51
CA LEU A 146 -12.24 13.93 32.10
C LEU A 146 -12.55 12.60 32.81
N ILE A 147 -11.60 12.02 33.54
CA ILE A 147 -11.71 10.65 34.09
C ILE A 147 -12.79 10.50 35.18
N ASN A 148 -13.05 11.58 35.93
CA ASN A 148 -14.04 11.56 37.00
C ASN A 148 -15.46 11.61 36.45
N THR A 149 -15.64 12.16 35.24
CA THR A 149 -16.95 12.38 34.62
C THR A 149 -17.29 11.30 33.59
N TYR A 150 -16.30 10.82 32.83
CA TYR A 150 -16.49 9.90 31.71
C TYR A 150 -15.63 8.64 31.87
N ALA A 151 -16.27 7.47 31.74
CA ALA A 151 -15.57 6.20 31.79
C ALA A 151 -14.70 5.99 30.54
N GLY A 152 -13.66 5.16 30.64
CA GLY A 152 -12.84 4.77 29.50
C GLY A 152 -11.37 4.56 29.87
N ASN A 153 -10.57 4.16 28.88
CA ASN A 153 -9.16 3.83 29.09
C ASN A 153 -8.29 5.10 29.14
N PHE A 154 -7.12 5.01 29.75
CA PHE A 154 -6.07 6.03 29.58
C PHE A 154 -5.54 6.05 28.14
N PRO A 155 -4.96 7.19 27.67
CA PRO A 155 -4.46 7.32 26.32
C PRO A 155 -3.42 6.25 26.02
N ARG A 156 -3.69 5.43 25.01
CA ARG A 156 -2.76 4.42 24.51
C ARG A 156 -1.95 5.00 23.38
N GLU A 157 -0.71 4.52 23.24
CA GLU A 157 0.12 4.85 22.09
C GLU A 157 -0.53 4.33 20.81
N GLY A 158 -0.53 5.18 19.78
CA GLY A 158 -0.76 4.74 18.42
C GLY A 158 0.43 3.94 17.89
N TYR A 159 0.26 3.23 16.78
CA TYR A 159 1.36 2.59 16.07
C TYR A 159 1.64 3.34 14.76
N GLN A 160 2.91 3.71 14.55
CA GLN A 160 3.31 4.31 13.28
C GLN A 160 3.44 3.23 12.21
N ASN A 161 2.49 3.18 11.28
CA ASN A 161 2.58 2.31 10.13
C ASN A 161 3.56 2.90 9.08
N ARG A 162 4.84 2.53 9.16
CA ARG A 162 5.86 2.81 8.12
C ARG A 162 5.82 1.79 6.97
N ASP A 163 4.97 0.78 7.06
CA ASP A 163 4.94 -0.33 6.11
C ASP A 163 4.53 0.15 4.72
N ALA A 164 3.69 1.19 4.61
CA ALA A 164 3.28 1.75 3.33
C ALA A 164 4.48 2.30 2.52
N GLN A 165 5.39 3.03 3.15
CA GLN A 165 6.58 3.56 2.46
C GLN A 165 7.54 2.43 2.09
N PHE A 166 7.76 1.50 3.01
CA PHE A 166 8.61 0.33 2.75
C PHE A 166 8.06 -0.53 1.61
N THR A 167 6.74 -0.69 1.54
CA THR A 167 6.03 -1.43 0.49
C THR A 167 6.29 -0.79 -0.88
N VAL A 168 6.23 0.53 -0.99
CA VAL A 168 6.55 1.25 -2.25
C VAL A 168 7.98 0.97 -2.69
N PHE A 169 8.96 1.09 -1.79
CA PHE A 169 10.37 0.79 -2.11
C PHE A 169 10.58 -0.69 -2.46
N ALA A 170 9.91 -1.62 -1.78
CA ALA A 170 10.00 -3.04 -2.07
C ALA A 170 9.44 -3.38 -3.46
N ILE A 171 8.29 -2.81 -3.82
CA ILE A 171 7.69 -2.97 -5.15
C ILE A 171 8.62 -2.42 -6.22
N TRP A 172 9.11 -1.19 -6.07
CA TRP A 172 10.02 -0.59 -7.04
C TRP A 172 11.36 -1.32 -7.11
N GLY A 173 11.85 -1.87 -5.99
CA GLY A 173 13.04 -2.72 -5.96
C GLY A 173 12.86 -4.01 -6.77
N LEU A 174 11.70 -4.65 -6.66
CA LEU A 174 11.34 -5.83 -7.46
C LEU A 174 11.24 -5.48 -8.94
N VAL A 175 10.55 -4.39 -9.28
CA VAL A 175 10.44 -3.86 -10.64
C VAL A 175 11.83 -3.59 -11.23
N ALA A 176 12.70 -2.93 -10.45
CA ALA A 176 14.07 -2.65 -10.85
C ALA A 176 14.84 -3.94 -11.13
N GLY A 177 14.73 -4.94 -10.26
CA GLY A 177 15.33 -6.26 -10.46
C GLY A 177 14.92 -6.90 -11.79
N ILE A 178 13.62 -6.92 -12.11
CA ILE A 178 13.10 -7.48 -13.38
C ILE A 178 13.64 -6.70 -14.58
N VAL A 179 13.56 -5.36 -14.54
CA VAL A 179 14.02 -4.51 -15.65
C VAL A 179 15.52 -4.68 -15.89
N LEU A 180 16.34 -4.68 -14.83
CA LEU A 180 17.78 -4.88 -14.94
C LEU A 180 18.13 -6.26 -15.49
N LEU A 181 17.41 -7.29 -15.08
CA LEU A 181 17.59 -8.66 -15.58
C LEU A 181 17.23 -8.76 -17.07
N LEU A 182 16.15 -8.12 -17.51
CA LEU A 182 15.78 -8.04 -18.92
C LEU A 182 16.79 -7.24 -19.75
N THR A 183 17.30 -6.13 -19.23
CA THR A 183 18.35 -5.35 -19.89
C THR A 183 19.66 -6.14 -19.97
N TYR A 184 20.04 -6.87 -18.92
CA TYR A 184 21.19 -7.75 -18.95
C TYR A 184 21.06 -8.83 -20.02
N TYR A 185 19.88 -9.44 -20.15
CA TYR A 185 19.59 -10.41 -21.21
C TYR A 185 19.65 -9.78 -22.61
N ASP A 186 19.12 -8.57 -22.79
CA ASP A 186 19.20 -7.81 -24.05
C ASP A 186 20.66 -7.51 -24.43
N VAL A 187 21.49 -7.10 -23.46
CA VAL A 187 22.93 -6.86 -23.62
C VAL A 187 23.66 -8.13 -24.05
N LEU A 188 23.43 -9.27 -23.39
CA LEU A 188 24.08 -10.54 -23.75
C LEU A 188 23.71 -10.98 -25.18
N ARG A 189 22.46 -10.77 -25.60
CA ARG A 189 22.01 -11.11 -26.95
C ARG A 189 22.59 -10.18 -28.01
N GLN A 190 22.59 -8.87 -27.75
CA GLN A 190 23.15 -7.87 -28.66
C GLN A 190 24.68 -7.97 -28.78
N ARG A 191 25.35 -8.65 -27.83
CA ARG A 191 26.81 -8.77 -27.81
C ARG A 191 27.39 -9.22 -29.15
N LYS A 192 26.86 -10.27 -29.78
CA LYS A 192 27.34 -10.77 -31.09
C LYS A 192 27.19 -9.74 -32.20
N GLU A 193 26.03 -9.10 -32.27
CA GLU A 193 25.74 -8.07 -33.28
C GLU A 193 26.62 -6.82 -33.09
N ASN A 194 26.75 -6.36 -31.84
CA ASN A 194 27.58 -5.21 -31.49
C ASN A 194 29.05 -5.46 -31.82
N LEU A 195 29.56 -6.68 -31.64
CA LEU A 195 30.93 -7.04 -32.00
C LEU A 195 31.19 -6.97 -33.52
N ILE A 196 30.24 -7.43 -34.33
CA ILE A 196 30.33 -7.33 -35.79
C ILE A 196 30.40 -5.85 -36.19
N ARG A 197 29.53 -5.02 -35.63
CA ARG A 197 29.52 -3.56 -35.89
C ARG A 197 30.79 -2.85 -35.45
N ILE A 198 31.33 -3.21 -34.28
CA ILE A 198 32.62 -2.70 -33.79
C ILE A 198 33.76 -3.12 -34.73
N SER A 199 33.75 -4.37 -35.20
CA SER A 199 34.73 -4.85 -36.20
C SER A 199 34.61 -4.12 -37.54
N MET A 200 33.43 -3.62 -37.89
CA MET A 200 33.18 -2.78 -39.07
C MET A 200 33.54 -1.29 -38.85
N GLY A 201 34.08 -0.92 -37.68
CA GLY A 201 34.57 0.42 -37.39
C GLY A 201 33.58 1.33 -36.63
N GLU A 202 32.42 0.81 -36.18
CA GLU A 202 31.51 1.60 -35.34
C GLU A 202 32.11 1.81 -33.94
N ARG A 203 32.08 3.06 -33.45
CA ARG A 203 32.58 3.40 -32.11
C ARG A 203 31.68 2.77 -31.04
N VAL A 204 32.30 2.08 -30.08
CA VAL A 204 31.60 1.45 -28.93
C VAL A 204 30.73 2.45 -28.17
N SER A 205 31.22 3.69 -28.00
CA SER A 205 30.50 4.76 -27.31
C SER A 205 29.18 5.13 -28.00
N THR A 206 29.13 5.14 -29.33
CA THR A 206 27.92 5.46 -30.09
C THR A 206 26.84 4.40 -29.87
N ILE A 207 27.22 3.12 -29.89
CA ILE A 207 26.30 2.00 -29.64
C ILE A 207 25.74 2.07 -28.21
N LEU A 208 26.62 2.34 -27.22
CA LEU A 208 26.23 2.47 -25.81
C LEU A 208 25.26 3.62 -25.59
N ILE A 209 25.61 4.83 -26.04
CA ILE A 209 24.80 6.03 -25.83
C ILE A 209 23.44 5.86 -26.51
N LYS A 210 23.40 5.34 -27.74
CA LYS A 210 22.15 5.08 -28.46
C LYS A 210 21.23 4.13 -27.68
N ASN A 211 21.78 3.08 -27.09
CA ASN A 211 21.00 2.13 -26.31
C ASN A 211 20.51 2.71 -24.99
N ILE A 212 21.36 3.44 -24.25
CA ILE A 212 21.00 4.09 -23.00
C ILE A 212 19.92 5.14 -23.24
N VAL A 213 20.12 6.05 -24.20
CA VAL A 213 19.14 7.10 -24.52
C VAL A 213 17.82 6.51 -24.97
N SER A 214 17.85 5.47 -25.82
CA SER A 214 16.62 4.80 -26.26
C SER A 214 15.84 4.17 -25.09
N ASP A 215 16.51 3.43 -24.20
CA ASP A 215 15.85 2.82 -23.05
C ASP A 215 15.32 3.89 -22.08
N THR A 216 16.11 4.92 -21.80
CA THR A 216 15.72 6.02 -20.91
C THR A 216 14.49 6.76 -21.42
N LEU A 217 14.47 7.11 -22.71
CA LEU A 217 13.35 7.83 -23.32
C LEU A 217 12.09 6.97 -23.27
N VAL A 218 12.18 5.68 -23.63
CA VAL A 218 11.02 4.80 -23.66
C VAL A 218 10.50 4.53 -22.24
N PHE A 219 11.36 4.28 -21.25
CA PHE A 219 10.92 4.07 -19.87
C PHE A 219 10.32 5.33 -19.24
N ALA A 220 10.90 6.51 -19.49
CA ALA A 220 10.35 7.78 -19.02
C ALA A 220 8.97 8.06 -19.65
N LEU A 221 8.82 7.79 -20.95
CA LEU A 221 7.55 7.94 -21.67
C LEU A 221 6.49 6.95 -21.17
N MET A 222 6.87 5.68 -20.96
CA MET A 222 5.97 4.67 -20.38
C MET A 222 5.47 5.10 -19.00
N PHE A 223 6.37 5.52 -18.11
CA PHE A 223 5.97 5.99 -16.78
C PHE A 223 5.02 7.18 -16.85
N SER A 224 5.31 8.14 -17.73
CA SER A 224 4.46 9.33 -17.91
C SER A 224 3.06 8.95 -18.41
N ILE A 225 2.96 8.06 -19.39
CA ILE A 225 1.67 7.58 -19.91
C ILE A 225 0.87 6.85 -18.82
N ILE A 226 1.52 5.94 -18.09
CA ILE A 226 0.88 5.15 -17.03
C ILE A 226 0.41 6.08 -15.91
N PHE A 227 1.24 7.04 -15.50
CA PHE A 227 0.88 8.02 -14.48
C PHE A 227 -0.31 8.89 -14.90
N ILE A 228 -0.30 9.44 -16.12
CA ILE A 228 -1.42 10.25 -16.63
C ILE A 228 -2.70 9.42 -16.72
N GLY A 229 -2.60 8.18 -17.22
CA GLY A 229 -3.74 7.27 -17.35
C GLY A 229 -4.35 6.93 -16.00
N LEU A 230 -3.53 6.52 -15.04
CA LEU A 230 -4.00 6.13 -13.72
C LEU A 230 -4.43 7.33 -12.87
N ASN A 231 -3.83 8.52 -13.02
CA ASN A 231 -4.25 9.72 -12.27
C ASN A 231 -5.68 10.17 -12.64
N ARG A 232 -6.20 9.75 -13.80
CA ARG A 232 -7.62 9.96 -14.15
C ARG A 232 -8.56 9.01 -13.42
N LEU A 233 -8.05 7.83 -13.04
CA LEU A 233 -8.83 6.75 -12.43
C LEU A 233 -8.72 6.78 -10.90
N THR A 234 -7.53 7.07 -10.37
CA THR A 234 -7.14 6.95 -8.97
C THR A 234 -6.34 8.17 -8.53
N SER A 235 -6.42 8.53 -7.25
CA SER A 235 -5.66 9.66 -6.69
C SER A 235 -4.21 9.26 -6.35
N ILE A 236 -3.30 9.26 -7.32
CA ILE A 236 -1.89 8.77 -7.18
C ILE A 236 -0.92 9.81 -6.60
N THR A 237 -1.37 11.05 -6.42
CA THR A 237 -0.48 12.19 -6.19
C THR A 237 0.32 12.12 -4.88
N HIS A 238 -0.05 11.28 -3.91
CA HIS A 238 0.56 11.30 -2.59
C HIS A 238 1.95 10.61 -2.52
N GLN A 239 2.24 9.64 -3.38
CA GLN A 239 3.53 8.91 -3.39
C GLN A 239 4.31 9.07 -4.70
N PHE A 240 3.99 10.13 -5.44
CA PHE A 240 4.62 10.42 -6.72
C PHE A 240 6.12 10.69 -6.60
N THR A 241 6.53 11.47 -5.57
CA THR A 241 7.93 11.83 -5.36
C THR A 241 8.83 10.61 -5.14
N GLU A 242 8.37 9.66 -4.31
CA GLU A 242 9.12 8.43 -4.03
C GLU A 242 9.24 7.54 -5.26
N SER A 243 8.13 7.40 -6.02
CA SER A 243 8.13 6.63 -7.27
C SER A 243 9.02 7.27 -8.35
N LEU A 244 9.04 8.61 -8.41
CA LEU A 244 9.91 9.35 -9.32
C LEU A 244 11.40 9.14 -8.99
N LEU A 245 11.75 9.18 -7.70
CA LEU A 245 13.10 8.89 -7.23
C LEU A 245 13.51 7.45 -7.60
N CYS A 246 12.64 6.48 -7.35
CA CYS A 246 12.89 5.08 -7.70
C CYS A 246 13.14 4.88 -9.20
N ILE A 247 12.39 5.57 -10.05
CA ILE A 247 12.60 5.52 -11.50
C ILE A 247 13.88 6.21 -11.92
N ALA A 248 14.23 7.35 -11.33
CA ALA A 248 15.50 8.00 -11.62
C ALA A 248 16.68 7.08 -11.30
N VAL A 249 16.64 6.40 -10.16
CA VAL A 249 17.63 5.38 -9.76
C VAL A 249 17.62 4.20 -10.74
N LEU A 250 16.45 3.69 -11.13
CA LEU A 250 16.33 2.61 -12.10
C LEU A 250 16.95 2.97 -13.45
N LEU A 251 16.70 4.18 -13.96
CA LEU A 251 17.26 4.67 -15.21
C LEU A 251 18.80 4.72 -15.15
N PHE A 252 19.34 5.19 -14.03
CA PHE A 252 20.78 5.22 -13.80
C PHE A 252 21.39 3.81 -13.76
N LEU A 253 20.80 2.90 -12.98
CA LEU A 253 21.26 1.50 -12.88
C LEU A 253 21.15 0.78 -14.23
N ASN A 254 20.07 1.02 -14.97
CA ASN A 254 19.86 0.44 -16.30
C ASN A 254 20.93 0.90 -17.29
N GLY A 255 21.30 2.18 -17.26
CA GLY A 255 22.44 2.70 -18.02
C GLY A 255 23.76 2.03 -17.66
N SER A 256 23.98 1.76 -16.36
CA SER A 256 25.18 1.08 -15.88
C SER A 256 25.30 -0.36 -16.40
N VAL A 257 24.20 -1.08 -16.59
CA VAL A 257 24.25 -2.44 -17.16
C VAL A 257 24.84 -2.44 -18.58
N TYR A 258 24.55 -1.41 -19.39
CA TYR A 258 25.14 -1.29 -20.73
C TYR A 258 26.66 -1.05 -20.69
N LEU A 259 27.20 -0.41 -19.65
CA LEU A 259 28.65 -0.23 -19.49
C LEU A 259 29.40 -1.57 -19.43
N SER A 260 28.74 -2.65 -19.03
CA SER A 260 29.32 -4.01 -19.05
C SER A 260 29.75 -4.47 -20.46
N LEU A 261 29.25 -3.85 -21.53
CA LEU A 261 29.72 -4.12 -22.89
C LEU A 261 31.15 -3.65 -23.14
N ARG A 262 31.63 -2.63 -22.39
CA ARG A 262 32.98 -2.04 -22.57
C ARG A 262 34.11 -2.98 -22.18
N THR A 263 33.87 -3.92 -21.26
CA THR A 263 34.87 -4.87 -20.76
C THR A 263 34.96 -6.15 -21.61
N THR A 264 34.33 -6.16 -22.79
CA THR A 264 34.27 -7.34 -23.64
C THR A 264 35.57 -7.52 -24.43
N HIS A 265 36.39 -8.52 -24.06
CA HIS A 265 37.54 -8.92 -24.87
C HIS A 265 37.10 -9.53 -26.21
N ILE A 266 37.56 -8.94 -27.31
CA ILE A 266 37.31 -9.36 -28.70
C ILE A 266 37.64 -10.85 -28.91
N LYS A 267 38.67 -11.37 -28.23
CA LYS A 267 39.12 -12.76 -28.35
C LYS A 267 38.11 -13.80 -27.84
N GLN A 268 37.42 -13.52 -26.73
CA GLN A 268 36.37 -14.40 -26.15
C GLN A 268 35.05 -14.37 -26.95
N ALA A 269 34.92 -13.38 -27.81
CA ALA A 269 33.73 -13.06 -28.58
C ALA A 269 33.70 -13.80 -29.93
N PHE A 270 34.87 -13.94 -30.56
CA PHE A 270 35.07 -14.68 -31.81
C PHE A 270 35.44 -16.14 -31.60
N SER A 271 35.98 -16.51 -30.44
CA SER A 271 36.02 -17.93 -30.08
C SER A 271 34.57 -18.40 -29.96
N ASN A 272 34.18 -19.38 -30.77
CA ASN A 272 32.90 -20.09 -30.66
C ASN A 272 32.88 -20.97 -29.38
N THR A 273 33.47 -20.46 -28.30
CA THR A 273 33.50 -21.05 -26.98
C THR A 273 32.06 -21.22 -26.55
N SER A 274 31.64 -22.48 -26.57
CA SER A 274 30.36 -22.99 -26.10
C SER A 274 29.91 -22.47 -24.72
N SER A 275 30.76 -21.78 -23.96
CA SER A 275 30.47 -21.17 -22.67
C SER A 275 29.41 -20.06 -22.74
N ASN A 276 29.45 -19.15 -23.71
CA ASN A 276 28.45 -18.06 -23.80
C ASN A 276 27.08 -18.57 -24.25
N THR A 277 27.05 -19.50 -25.21
CA THR A 277 25.81 -20.16 -25.65
C THR A 277 25.23 -21.00 -24.51
N ARG A 278 26.06 -21.76 -23.77
CA ARG A 278 25.63 -22.48 -22.56
C ARG A 278 25.09 -21.53 -21.50
N ARG A 279 25.76 -20.41 -21.22
CA ARG A 279 25.32 -19.42 -20.22
C ARG A 279 23.95 -18.81 -20.57
N LEU A 280 23.72 -18.47 -21.84
CA LEU A 280 22.42 -18.00 -22.33
C LEU A 280 21.34 -19.07 -22.20
N LEU A 281 21.67 -20.32 -22.54
CA LEU A 281 20.74 -21.46 -22.45
C LEU A 281 20.37 -21.75 -20.99
N THR A 282 21.36 -21.80 -20.09
CA THR A 282 21.17 -21.97 -18.65
C THR A 282 20.32 -20.84 -18.07
N LEU A 283 20.60 -19.58 -18.43
CA LEU A 283 19.76 -18.44 -18.03
C LEU A 283 18.31 -18.62 -18.47
N ASN A 284 18.07 -19.08 -19.70
CA ASN A 284 16.72 -19.32 -20.21
C ASN A 284 16.01 -20.44 -19.44
N TYR A 285 16.69 -21.54 -19.15
CA TYR A 285 16.11 -22.62 -18.33
C TYR A 285 15.83 -22.18 -16.90
N VAL A 286 16.72 -21.39 -16.28
CA VAL A 286 16.49 -20.81 -14.95
C VAL A 286 15.28 -19.88 -14.97
N PHE A 287 15.18 -19.01 -15.97
CA PHE A 287 14.01 -18.15 -16.15
C PHE A 287 12.73 -18.95 -16.32
N LYS A 288 12.75 -20.00 -17.15
CA LYS A 288 11.59 -20.89 -17.33
C LYS A 288 11.18 -21.55 -16.03
N ALA A 289 12.13 -22.13 -15.30
CA ALA A 289 11.86 -22.76 -14.01
C ALA A 289 11.26 -21.75 -13.01
N PHE A 290 11.87 -20.57 -12.90
CA PHE A 290 11.37 -19.50 -12.05
C PHE A 290 9.95 -19.08 -12.43
N THR A 291 9.67 -18.87 -13.73
CA THR A 291 8.32 -18.50 -14.19
C THR A 291 7.30 -19.59 -13.87
N VAL A 292 7.62 -20.87 -14.04
CA VAL A 292 6.71 -21.98 -13.71
C VAL A 292 6.40 -22.00 -12.22
N ILE A 293 7.42 -21.86 -11.36
CA ILE A 293 7.24 -21.82 -9.90
C ILE A 293 6.32 -20.66 -9.51
N VAL A 294 6.59 -19.45 -10.02
CA VAL A 294 5.77 -18.27 -9.73
C VAL A 294 4.34 -18.44 -10.24
N THR A 295 4.15 -18.99 -11.44
CA THR A 295 2.81 -19.25 -11.98
C THR A 295 2.03 -20.25 -11.13
N ILE A 296 2.66 -21.35 -10.68
CA ILE A 296 2.02 -22.32 -9.80
C ILE A 296 1.63 -21.66 -8.46
N ALA A 297 2.51 -20.86 -7.87
CA ALA A 297 2.24 -20.16 -6.62
C ALA A 297 1.06 -19.19 -6.75
N ILE A 298 1.02 -18.39 -7.84
CA ILE A 298 -0.08 -17.46 -8.11
C ILE A 298 -1.40 -18.23 -8.29
N ILE A 299 -1.42 -19.29 -9.10
CA ILE A 299 -2.64 -20.10 -9.30
C ILE A 299 -3.12 -20.70 -7.97
N SER A 300 -2.20 -21.26 -7.17
CA SER A 300 -2.52 -21.84 -5.87
C SER A 300 -3.11 -20.82 -4.90
N SER A 301 -2.53 -19.62 -4.82
CA SER A 301 -3.04 -18.56 -3.93
C SER A 301 -4.42 -18.08 -4.34
N ASN A 302 -4.68 -17.97 -5.66
CA ASN A 302 -5.99 -17.54 -6.15
C ASN A 302 -7.07 -18.61 -5.95
N LEU A 303 -6.72 -19.91 -6.00
CA LEU A 303 -7.67 -21.00 -5.76
C LEU A 303 -8.27 -20.95 -4.34
N VAL A 304 -7.45 -20.68 -3.33
CA VAL A 304 -7.92 -20.51 -1.94
C VAL A 304 -8.87 -19.33 -1.84
N MET A 305 -8.48 -18.18 -2.40
CA MET A 305 -9.32 -16.98 -2.37
C MET A 305 -10.66 -17.17 -3.12
N ILE A 306 -10.65 -17.91 -4.24
CA ILE A 306 -11.88 -18.28 -4.96
C ILE A 306 -12.76 -19.19 -4.11
N HIS A 307 -12.16 -20.15 -3.39
CA HIS A 307 -12.90 -21.02 -2.50
C HIS A 307 -13.59 -20.23 -1.37
N ASP A 308 -12.85 -19.36 -0.68
CA ASP A 308 -13.39 -18.53 0.41
C ASP A 308 -14.48 -17.58 -0.10
N SER A 309 -14.24 -16.94 -1.25
CA SER A 309 -15.24 -16.08 -1.90
C SER A 309 -16.50 -16.85 -2.28
N TYR A 310 -16.36 -18.09 -2.74
CA TYR A 310 -17.50 -18.96 -3.06
C TYR A 310 -18.29 -19.35 -1.81
N GLN A 311 -17.61 -19.68 -0.70
CA GLN A 311 -18.28 -19.99 0.56
C GLN A 311 -19.04 -18.77 1.09
N LEU A 312 -18.44 -17.58 1.04
CA LEU A 312 -19.11 -16.33 1.43
C LEU A 312 -20.34 -16.07 0.54
N TYR A 313 -20.22 -16.27 -0.77
CA TYR A 313 -21.34 -16.11 -1.70
C TYR A 313 -22.48 -17.09 -1.41
N LYS A 314 -22.17 -18.33 -1.03
CA LYS A 314 -23.17 -19.34 -0.66
C LYS A 314 -23.99 -18.93 0.57
N GLN A 315 -23.47 -18.08 1.45
CA GLN A 315 -24.19 -17.57 2.61
C GLN A 315 -25.18 -16.45 2.28
N LYS A 316 -25.13 -15.87 1.07
CA LYS A 316 -26.01 -14.78 0.64
C LYS A 316 -27.51 -15.04 0.90
N PRO A 317 -28.09 -16.19 0.52
CA PRO A 317 -29.52 -16.45 0.74
C PRO A 317 -29.91 -16.51 2.23
N PHE A 318 -28.98 -16.92 3.10
CA PHE A 318 -29.21 -16.94 4.55
C PHE A 318 -29.35 -15.52 5.11
N PHE A 319 -28.44 -14.62 4.72
CA PHE A 319 -28.47 -13.22 5.14
C PHE A 319 -29.64 -12.45 4.54
N GLU A 320 -30.01 -12.73 3.28
CA GLU A 320 -31.21 -12.15 2.66
C GLU A 320 -32.48 -12.57 3.40
N LYS A 321 -32.59 -13.84 3.80
CA LYS A 321 -33.75 -14.36 4.54
C LYS A 321 -33.87 -13.78 5.95
N HIS A 322 -32.74 -13.50 6.62
CA HIS A 322 -32.71 -13.03 8.00
C HIS A 322 -32.30 -11.56 8.13
N ALA A 323 -32.50 -10.74 7.09
CA ALA A 323 -32.09 -9.34 7.04
C ALA A 323 -32.67 -8.47 8.18
N GLN A 324 -33.76 -8.91 8.82
CA GLN A 324 -34.40 -8.21 9.94
C GLN A 324 -33.76 -8.50 11.31
N PHE A 325 -32.85 -9.47 11.41
CA PHE A 325 -32.20 -9.82 12.66
C PHE A 325 -30.88 -9.07 12.83
N SER A 326 -30.57 -8.67 14.07
CA SER A 326 -29.25 -8.18 14.43
C SER A 326 -28.32 -9.37 14.67
N TYR A 327 -27.22 -9.43 13.94
CA TYR A 327 -26.22 -10.48 14.10
C TYR A 327 -25.20 -10.04 15.14
N ILE A 328 -24.89 -10.93 16.09
CA ILE A 328 -23.85 -10.71 17.08
C ILE A 328 -22.68 -11.62 16.71
N TYR A 329 -21.55 -11.01 16.34
CA TYR A 329 -20.32 -11.74 16.09
C TYR A 329 -19.58 -11.93 17.41
N ILE A 330 -19.59 -13.16 17.93
CA ILE A 330 -18.86 -13.50 19.16
C ILE A 330 -17.51 -14.08 18.75
N GLN A 331 -16.49 -13.21 18.75
CA GLN A 331 -15.12 -13.63 18.48
C GLN A 331 -14.42 -13.95 19.82
N TYR A 332 -14.21 -15.22 20.11
CA TYR A 332 -13.45 -15.65 21.28
C TYR A 332 -11.96 -15.45 21.01
N ARG A 333 -11.26 -14.69 21.85
CA ARG A 333 -9.79 -14.68 21.83
C ARG A 333 -9.28 -16.05 22.28
N PRO A 334 -8.48 -16.75 21.48
CA PRO A 334 -7.89 -18.01 21.92
C PRO A 334 -6.98 -17.75 23.12
N TYR A 335 -7.09 -18.59 24.15
CA TYR A 335 -6.19 -18.55 25.29
C TYR A 335 -4.81 -19.02 24.85
N VAL A 336 -3.81 -18.14 24.97
CA VAL A 336 -2.41 -18.46 24.67
C VAL A 336 -1.75 -18.82 25.99
N ASP A 337 -1.33 -20.07 26.11
CA ASP A 337 -0.60 -20.54 27.29
C ASP A 337 0.81 -19.91 27.34
N GLN A 338 1.48 -19.90 28.50
CA GLN A 338 2.76 -19.22 28.70
C GLN A 338 3.90 -19.72 27.77
N ASN A 339 3.70 -20.86 27.11
CA ASN A 339 4.61 -21.44 26.13
C ASN A 339 4.34 -21.01 24.66
N GLY A 340 3.41 -20.07 24.43
CA GLY A 340 3.11 -19.53 23.09
C GLY A 340 2.22 -20.42 22.21
N THR A 341 1.72 -21.53 22.75
CA THR A 341 0.75 -22.40 22.07
C THR A 341 -0.67 -21.89 22.31
N ALA A 342 -1.37 -21.52 21.24
CA ALA A 342 -2.78 -21.15 21.27
C ALA A 342 -3.65 -22.40 21.07
N HIS A 343 -4.47 -22.75 22.07
CA HIS A 343 -5.48 -23.79 21.90
C HIS A 343 -6.82 -23.12 21.55
N ALA A 344 -7.37 -23.43 20.37
CA ALA A 344 -8.76 -23.12 20.07
C ALA A 344 -9.63 -23.97 21.01
N MET A 345 -10.54 -23.34 21.76
CA MET A 345 -11.33 -24.03 22.78
C MET A 345 -12.37 -25.01 22.19
N PHE A 346 -12.58 -24.97 20.86
CA PHE A 346 -13.50 -25.84 20.13
C PHE A 346 -12.95 -26.19 18.74
N GLU A 347 -13.23 -27.41 18.26
CA GLU A 347 -12.93 -27.82 16.89
C GLU A 347 -13.83 -27.07 15.91
N GLU A 348 -13.28 -26.66 14.77
CA GLU A 348 -13.90 -25.83 13.72
C GLU A 348 -15.25 -26.39 13.21
N SER A 349 -15.53 -27.68 13.44
CA SER A 349 -16.79 -28.34 13.14
C SER A 349 -17.96 -27.96 14.04
N GLU A 350 -17.72 -27.49 15.27
CA GLU A 350 -18.79 -27.11 16.21
C GLU A 350 -19.33 -25.69 15.99
N LEU A 351 -18.54 -24.83 15.33
CA LEU A 351 -18.92 -23.43 15.03
C LEU A 351 -19.86 -23.30 13.81
N LEU A 352 -20.02 -24.35 13.00
CA LEU A 352 -20.89 -24.34 11.82
C LEU A 352 -22.35 -24.75 12.13
N GLN A 353 -22.70 -25.00 13.40
CA GLN A 353 -24.03 -25.50 13.79
C GLN A 353 -24.87 -24.57 14.68
N SER A 354 -24.45 -23.34 15.00
CA SER A 354 -25.25 -22.41 15.82
C SER A 354 -25.72 -21.18 15.06
#